data_AF-A0A3N5RE08-F1
#
_entry.id   AF-A0A3N5RE08-F1
#
_cell.length_a   1.000
_cell.length_b   1.000
_cell.length_c   1.000
_cell.angle_alpha   90.00
_cell.angle_beta   90.00
_cell.angle_gamma   90.00
#
_symmetry.space_group_name_H-M   'P 1'
#
loop_
_entity.id
_entity.type
_entity.pdbx_description
1 polymer ?
#
loop_
_entity_poly.entity_id
_entity_poly.type
_entity_poly.pdbx_seq_one_letter_code
_entity_poly.pdbx_strand_id
1 'polypeptide(L)'
;MRSTRPKFTPGTLLAVVVFAVACGAPPPVPALAPPRVFAQPAIPENAGSDDDVIRQELDEILEHPDFRRLRLRLEPREVDTGWVDRFFDWLREFFRPVQGADVSWVGEVFRILAYAIIAALACAIVWLVVKAINSWRARQRERLTSGLTFEEGGAALPPGDIPADEYLRRAQELSAQGQFGEAIAQLLLGAMSATERSGLIRFRHGLTYRDYVRALRPRSEPCASFRTMVAIYLPIGFGRRSAALPQFERALAAYQLAFSQVLSPVLEPATSPKEPAHPAGQVVEPGAAPTAGAASGGTPPGIESP
;
A
#
# COMPACT_ATOMS: atom_id res chain seq x y z
N MET A 1 -21.87 50.01 1.23
CA MET A 1 -22.38 48.71 1.70
C MET A 1 -21.63 48.32 2.97
N ARG A 2 -22.31 48.32 4.12
CA ARG A 2 -21.71 48.07 5.45
C ARG A 2 -21.68 46.56 5.71
N SER A 3 -20.48 46.00 5.84
CA SER A 3 -20.25 44.59 6.21
C SER A 3 -20.21 44.46 7.72
N THR A 4 -21.27 43.93 8.30
CA THR A 4 -21.39 43.54 9.71
C THR A 4 -20.62 42.24 9.97
N ARG A 5 -19.56 42.29 10.77
CA ARG A 5 -18.91 41.10 11.33
C ARG A 5 -19.68 40.62 12.57
N PRO A 6 -20.02 39.33 12.70
CA PRO A 6 -20.54 38.80 13.95
C PRO A 6 -19.42 38.60 14.97
N LYS A 7 -19.66 39.03 16.21
CA LYS A 7 -18.81 38.80 17.38
C LYS A 7 -19.06 37.39 17.90
N PHE A 8 -18.02 36.58 17.96
CA PHE A 8 -18.04 35.23 18.56
C PHE A 8 -17.71 35.35 20.05
N THR A 9 -18.65 34.98 20.91
CA THR A 9 -18.49 34.93 22.37
C THR A 9 -18.01 33.53 22.79
N PRO A 10 -16.90 33.39 23.54
CA PRO A 10 -16.52 32.12 24.16
C PRO A 10 -17.19 32.01 25.52
N GLY A 11 -18.15 31.10 25.65
CA GLY A 11 -18.83 30.84 26.91
C GLY A 11 -19.69 29.61 26.82
N THR A 12 -19.08 28.42 26.88
CA THR A 12 -19.85 27.18 27.03
C THR A 12 -19.12 26.21 27.94
N LEU A 13 -19.58 26.28 29.19
CA LEU A 13 -19.67 25.27 30.24
C LEU A 13 -19.16 23.86 29.87
N LEU A 14 -18.09 23.50 30.57
CA LEU A 14 -17.52 22.17 30.66
C LEU A 14 -18.45 21.31 31.54
N ALA A 15 -19.36 20.56 30.91
CA ALA A 15 -20.17 19.56 31.60
C ALA A 15 -19.33 18.30 31.82
N VAL A 16 -18.78 18.17 33.04
CA VAL A 16 -18.12 16.94 33.51
C VAL A 16 -19.20 15.90 33.78
N VAL A 17 -19.44 15.01 32.83
CA VAL A 17 -20.28 13.82 33.04
C VAL A 17 -19.42 12.75 33.70
N VAL A 18 -19.52 12.64 35.02
CA VAL A 18 -18.97 11.54 35.81
C VAL A 18 -19.85 10.32 35.58
N PHE A 19 -19.44 9.40 34.70
CA PHE A 19 -20.08 8.10 34.55
C PHE A 19 -19.59 7.18 35.66
N ALA A 20 -20.37 7.08 36.75
CA ALA A 20 -20.17 6.07 37.77
C ALA A 20 -20.50 4.69 37.18
N VAL A 21 -19.46 3.95 36.78
CA VAL A 21 -19.59 2.55 36.38
C VAL A 21 -19.83 1.74 37.65
N ALA A 22 -21.07 1.31 37.84
CA ALA A 22 -21.43 0.36 38.89
C ALA A 22 -20.69 -0.97 38.65
N CYS A 23 -19.76 -1.32 39.54
CA CYS A 23 -19.15 -2.64 39.62
C CYS A 23 -20.21 -3.68 40.01
N GLY A 24 -20.97 -4.17 39.04
CA GLY A 24 -21.78 -5.38 39.18
C GLY A 24 -20.85 -6.59 39.19
N ALA A 25 -20.93 -7.40 40.25
CA ALA A 25 -20.22 -8.66 40.36
C ALA A 25 -20.56 -9.57 39.14
N PRO A 26 -19.56 -10.19 38.48
CA PRO A 26 -19.82 -11.04 37.33
C PRO A 26 -20.58 -12.30 37.77
N PRO A 27 -21.60 -12.74 36.99
CA PRO A 27 -22.29 -13.99 37.27
C PRO A 27 -21.33 -15.19 37.15
N PRO A 28 -21.55 -16.28 37.90
CA PRO A 28 -20.72 -17.47 37.84
C PRO A 28 -20.75 -18.08 36.43
N VAL A 29 -19.57 -18.20 35.83
CA VAL A 29 -19.40 -18.78 34.49
C VAL A 29 -19.64 -20.30 34.58
N PRO A 30 -20.60 -20.87 33.84
CA PRO A 30 -20.79 -22.32 33.81
C PRO A 30 -19.55 -23.00 33.23
N ALA A 31 -19.08 -24.06 33.89
CA ALA A 31 -17.90 -24.82 33.51
C ALA A 31 -18.02 -25.32 32.05
N LEU A 32 -17.17 -24.79 31.19
CA LEU A 32 -17.06 -25.18 29.78
C LEU A 32 -16.63 -26.66 29.70
N ALA A 33 -17.44 -27.46 29.00
CA ALA A 33 -17.09 -28.83 28.63
C ALA A 33 -15.77 -28.84 27.83
N PRO A 34 -14.95 -29.90 27.98
CA PRO A 34 -13.66 -29.98 27.29
C PRO A 34 -13.85 -29.92 25.77
N PRO A 35 -12.93 -29.25 25.05
CA PRO A 35 -13.01 -29.15 23.59
C PRO A 35 -12.98 -30.55 22.99
N ARG A 36 -14.02 -30.91 22.22
CA ARG A 36 -13.98 -32.08 21.35
C ARG A 36 -12.91 -31.84 20.29
N VAL A 37 -11.77 -32.52 20.45
CA VAL A 37 -10.73 -32.61 19.44
C VAL A 37 -11.33 -33.40 18.28
N PHE A 38 -11.72 -32.70 17.22
CA PHE A 38 -12.06 -33.34 15.97
C PHE A 38 -10.77 -33.90 15.39
N ALA A 39 -10.66 -35.23 15.34
CA ALA A 39 -9.54 -35.91 14.70
C ALA A 39 -9.51 -35.49 13.22
N GLN A 40 -8.47 -34.75 12.85
CA GLN A 40 -8.24 -34.36 11.46
C GLN A 40 -7.78 -35.61 10.71
N PRO A 41 -8.49 -36.05 9.66
CA PRO A 41 -8.08 -37.22 8.89
C PRO A 41 -6.68 -36.97 8.31
N ALA A 42 -5.78 -37.93 8.50
CA ALA A 42 -4.42 -37.86 8.00
C ALA A 42 -4.44 -37.68 6.47
N ILE A 43 -3.81 -36.61 6.00
CA ILE A 43 -3.67 -36.33 4.57
C ILE A 43 -2.58 -37.26 4.03
N PRO A 44 -2.87 -38.15 3.07
CA PRO A 44 -1.88 -39.09 2.53
C PRO A 44 -0.76 -38.33 1.80
N GLU A 45 0.48 -38.64 2.16
CA GLU A 45 1.72 -37.92 1.82
C GLU A 45 2.27 -38.22 0.41
N ASN A 46 1.39 -38.56 -0.54
CA ASN A 46 1.78 -38.99 -1.89
C ASN A 46 1.19 -38.08 -2.98
N ALA A 47 1.44 -36.77 -2.85
CA ALA A 47 1.01 -35.75 -3.81
C ALA A 47 2.11 -35.47 -4.84
N GLY A 48 2.35 -36.44 -5.72
CA GLY A 48 3.06 -36.19 -6.98
C GLY A 48 2.12 -35.48 -7.95
N SER A 49 2.15 -34.14 -7.96
CA SER A 49 1.64 -33.25 -9.03
C SER A 49 0.44 -33.75 -9.82
N ASP A 50 -0.67 -34.00 -9.12
CA ASP A 50 -1.92 -34.40 -9.74
C ASP A 50 -2.78 -33.15 -10.00
N ASP A 51 -2.26 -32.24 -10.83
CA ASP A 51 -2.96 -31.02 -11.23
C ASP A 51 -4.33 -31.35 -11.85
N ASP A 52 -4.45 -32.53 -12.45
CA ASP A 52 -5.69 -33.01 -13.05
C ASP A 52 -6.69 -33.49 -11.98
N VAL A 53 -6.24 -34.16 -10.91
CA VAL A 53 -7.11 -34.45 -9.75
C VAL A 53 -7.50 -33.18 -9.00
N ILE A 54 -6.59 -32.21 -8.84
CA ILE A 54 -6.94 -30.91 -8.23
C ILE A 54 -8.00 -30.18 -9.07
N ARG A 55 -7.88 -30.20 -10.40
CA ARG A 55 -8.89 -29.63 -11.31
C ARG A 55 -10.22 -30.36 -11.20
N GLN A 56 -10.18 -31.68 -11.11
CA GLN A 56 -11.39 -32.51 -11.01
C GLN A 56 -12.11 -32.32 -9.67
N GLU A 57 -11.38 -32.26 -8.55
CA GLU A 57 -11.93 -31.94 -7.23
C GLU A 57 -12.47 -30.50 -7.17
N LEU A 58 -11.78 -29.55 -7.80
CA LEU A 58 -12.28 -28.17 -7.93
C LEU A 58 -13.58 -28.13 -8.73
N ASP A 59 -13.67 -28.84 -9.85
CA ASP A 59 -14.90 -28.91 -10.65
C ASP A 59 -16.04 -29.54 -9.85
N GLU A 60 -15.79 -30.62 -9.11
CA GLU A 60 -16.76 -31.28 -8.23
C GLU A 60 -17.24 -30.36 -7.10
N ILE A 61 -16.31 -29.65 -6.42
CA ILE A 61 -16.64 -28.67 -5.38
C ILE A 61 -17.44 -27.51 -5.97
N LEU A 62 -17.09 -27.02 -7.16
CA LEU A 62 -17.77 -25.91 -7.83
C LEU A 62 -19.14 -26.30 -8.39
N GLU A 63 -19.44 -27.59 -8.53
CA GLU A 63 -20.76 -28.10 -8.90
C GLU A 63 -21.77 -28.16 -7.74
N HIS A 64 -21.29 -28.07 -6.48
CA HIS A 64 -22.17 -28.08 -5.31
C HIS A 64 -23.18 -26.90 -5.36
N PRO A 65 -24.46 -27.11 -4.99
CA PRO A 65 -25.51 -26.09 -5.06
C PRO A 65 -25.22 -24.81 -4.27
N ASP A 66 -24.35 -24.88 -3.26
CA ASP A 66 -23.94 -23.75 -2.44
C ASP A 66 -23.00 -22.77 -3.19
N PHE A 67 -22.24 -23.26 -4.18
CA PHE A 67 -21.35 -22.46 -5.03
C PHE A 67 -22.02 -21.93 -6.30
N ARG A 68 -23.29 -22.28 -6.58
CA ARG A 68 -24.07 -21.67 -7.69
C ARG A 68 -24.10 -20.15 -7.62
N ARG A 69 -24.03 -19.58 -6.41
CA ARG A 69 -24.00 -18.12 -6.18
C ARG A 69 -22.71 -17.46 -6.65
N LEU A 70 -21.60 -18.20 -6.73
CA LEU A 70 -20.31 -17.72 -7.24
C LEU A 70 -20.20 -17.86 -8.76
N ARG A 71 -20.84 -18.88 -9.38
CA ARG A 71 -20.99 -18.98 -10.85
C ARG A 71 -21.89 -17.89 -11.45
N LEU A 72 -22.74 -17.25 -10.64
CA LEU A 72 -23.70 -16.22 -11.09
C LEU A 72 -23.10 -14.84 -11.43
N ARG A 73 -21.78 -14.65 -11.34
CA ARG A 73 -21.12 -13.41 -11.78
C ARG A 73 -19.77 -13.67 -12.44
N LEU A 74 -19.81 -14.14 -13.67
CA LEU A 74 -18.94 -13.66 -14.74
C LEU A 74 -19.54 -14.22 -16.04
N GLU A 75 -20.71 -13.72 -16.44
CA GLU A 75 -20.98 -13.67 -17.88
C GLU A 75 -19.77 -12.94 -18.45
N PRO A 76 -18.92 -13.58 -19.28
CA PRO A 76 -17.81 -12.89 -19.89
C PRO A 76 -18.46 -11.72 -20.61
N ARG A 77 -18.21 -10.50 -20.12
CA ARG A 77 -18.71 -9.30 -20.77
C ARG A 77 -18.08 -9.35 -22.14
N GLU A 78 -18.85 -9.79 -23.13
CA GLU A 78 -18.43 -9.80 -24.52
C GLU A 78 -17.90 -8.40 -24.76
N VAL A 79 -16.59 -8.31 -24.89
CA VAL A 79 -15.94 -7.04 -25.17
C VAL A 79 -16.41 -6.77 -26.59
N ASP A 80 -17.45 -5.95 -26.73
CA ASP A 80 -18.06 -5.60 -28.02
C ASP A 80 -16.93 -5.11 -28.94
N THR A 81 -16.39 -6.01 -29.77
CA THR A 81 -15.30 -5.70 -30.70
C THR A 81 -15.82 -4.86 -31.86
N GLY A 82 -17.14 -4.70 -31.99
CA GLY A 82 -17.77 -3.97 -33.07
C GLY A 82 -17.41 -2.48 -33.11
N TRP A 83 -16.83 -1.90 -32.05
CA TRP A 83 -16.29 -0.54 -32.14
C TRP A 83 -14.94 -0.49 -32.88
N VAL A 84 -14.12 -1.55 -32.78
CA VAL A 84 -12.82 -1.66 -33.45
C VAL A 84 -13.02 -1.82 -34.95
N ASP A 85 -13.96 -2.67 -35.37
CA ASP A 85 -14.30 -2.84 -36.78
C ASP A 85 -14.85 -1.53 -37.40
N ARG A 86 -15.74 -0.83 -36.68
CA ARG A 86 -16.24 0.50 -37.07
C ARG A 86 -15.12 1.54 -37.21
N PHE A 87 -14.11 1.48 -36.34
CA PHE A 87 -12.95 2.36 -36.43
C PHE A 87 -12.11 2.07 -37.68
N PHE A 88 -11.84 0.80 -37.99
CA PHE A 88 -11.08 0.42 -39.19
C PHE A 88 -11.82 0.71 -40.49
N ASP A 89 -13.14 0.53 -40.52
CA ASP A 89 -13.95 0.87 -41.69
C ASP A 89 -13.99 2.39 -41.92
N TRP A 90 -14.16 3.19 -40.87
CA TRP A 90 -14.02 4.65 -40.96
C TRP A 90 -12.63 5.07 -41.46
N LEU A 91 -11.58 4.40 -40.98
CA LEU A 91 -10.19 4.68 -41.39
C LEU A 91 -9.96 4.36 -42.87
N ARG A 92 -10.46 3.22 -43.38
CA ARG A 92 -10.37 2.89 -44.82
C ARG A 92 -11.08 3.93 -45.69
N GLU A 93 -12.27 4.35 -45.28
CA GLU A 93 -13.05 5.34 -46.03
C GLU A 93 -12.35 6.70 -46.06
N PHE A 94 -11.66 7.08 -44.99
CA PHE A 94 -10.85 8.30 -44.93
C PHE A 94 -9.65 8.29 -45.89
N PHE A 95 -9.01 7.14 -46.12
CA PHE A 95 -7.86 7.01 -47.04
C PHE A 95 -8.23 6.77 -48.50
N ARG A 96 -9.48 6.40 -48.78
CA ARG A 96 -9.99 6.11 -50.12
C ARG A 96 -9.82 7.26 -51.15
N PRO A 97 -10.01 8.54 -50.79
CA PRO A 97 -9.86 9.67 -51.72
C PRO A 97 -8.42 9.91 -52.18
N VAL A 98 -7.43 9.43 -51.42
CA VAL A 98 -6.01 9.72 -51.66
C VAL A 98 -5.42 8.84 -52.78
N GLN A 99 -6.10 7.75 -53.16
CA GLN A 99 -5.60 6.80 -54.18
C GLN A 99 -5.92 7.18 -55.63
N GLY A 100 -6.79 8.17 -55.89
CA GLY A 100 -7.30 8.46 -57.24
C GLY A 100 -6.89 9.80 -57.86
N ALA A 101 -6.01 10.58 -57.22
CA ALA A 101 -5.64 11.90 -57.72
C ALA A 101 -4.38 11.81 -58.61
N ASP A 102 -4.57 11.85 -59.94
CA ASP A 102 -3.50 12.03 -60.91
C ASP A 102 -2.95 13.47 -60.82
N VAL A 103 -1.90 13.68 -60.01
CA VAL A 103 -1.28 15.00 -59.83
C VAL A 103 0.12 15.02 -60.46
N SER A 104 0.25 15.83 -61.52
CA SER A 104 1.44 16.08 -62.31
C SER A 104 2.68 16.42 -61.48
N TRP A 105 3.83 15.76 -61.73
CA TRP A 105 5.24 15.95 -61.28
C TRP A 105 5.55 16.81 -60.02
N VAL A 106 5.05 18.05 -59.91
CA VAL A 106 5.08 18.85 -58.67
C VAL A 106 4.34 18.13 -57.54
N GLY A 107 3.39 17.26 -57.90
CA GLY A 107 2.68 16.35 -57.01
C GLY A 107 3.59 15.37 -56.29
N GLU A 108 4.73 14.93 -56.85
CA GLU A 108 5.52 13.85 -56.24
C GLU A 108 6.24 14.32 -54.95
N VAL A 109 6.80 15.54 -54.95
CA VAL A 109 7.43 16.12 -53.75
C VAL A 109 6.40 16.40 -52.66
N PHE A 110 5.25 16.98 -53.03
CA PHE A 110 4.14 17.21 -52.11
C PHE A 110 3.56 15.91 -51.56
N ARG A 111 3.51 14.87 -52.38
CA ARG A 111 3.07 13.52 -52.00
C ARG A 111 4.01 12.92 -50.97
N ILE A 112 5.32 12.95 -51.19
CA ILE A 112 6.31 12.46 -50.22
C ILE A 112 6.20 13.26 -48.90
N LEU A 113 6.08 14.58 -48.97
CA LEU A 113 5.94 15.43 -47.78
C LEU A 113 4.63 15.17 -47.02
N ALA A 114 3.51 15.00 -47.74
CA ALA A 114 2.22 14.67 -47.16
C ALA A 114 2.27 13.30 -46.47
N TYR A 115 2.86 12.27 -47.12
CA TYR A 115 3.06 10.97 -46.49
C TYR A 115 3.98 11.04 -45.27
N ALA A 116 5.03 11.86 -45.30
CA ALA A 116 5.91 12.06 -44.15
C ALA A 116 5.16 12.67 -42.95
N ILE A 117 4.30 13.67 -43.19
CA ILE A 117 3.47 14.29 -42.14
C ILE A 117 2.46 13.29 -41.58
N ILE A 118 1.78 12.52 -42.45
CA ILE A 118 0.82 11.49 -42.03
C ILE A 118 1.53 10.41 -41.19
N ALA A 119 2.72 9.96 -41.64
CA ALA A 119 3.52 8.98 -40.90
C ALA A 119 3.96 9.51 -39.53
N ALA A 120 4.40 10.78 -39.46
CA ALA A 120 4.77 11.42 -38.19
C ALA A 120 3.57 11.52 -37.24
N LEU A 121 2.39 11.88 -37.75
CA LEU A 121 1.16 11.95 -36.96
C LEU A 121 0.73 10.57 -36.45
N ALA A 122 0.80 9.54 -37.29
CA ALA A 122 0.51 8.17 -36.90
C ALA A 122 1.46 7.68 -35.79
N CYS A 123 2.77 7.92 -35.93
CA CYS A 123 3.74 7.63 -34.88
C CYS A 123 3.44 8.36 -33.56
N ALA A 124 3.06 9.64 -33.62
CA ALA A 124 2.70 10.42 -32.44
C ALA A 124 1.46 9.85 -31.71
N ILE A 125 0.43 9.41 -32.46
CA ILE A 125 -0.77 8.78 -31.90
C ILE A 125 -0.41 7.45 -31.22
N VAL A 126 0.36 6.59 -31.89
CA VAL A 126 0.82 5.30 -31.32
C VAL A 126 1.62 5.56 -30.05
N TRP A 127 2.54 6.53 -30.06
CA TRP A 127 3.31 6.91 -28.88
C TRP A 127 2.42 7.38 -27.72
N LEU A 128 1.40 8.21 -27.99
CA LEU A 128 0.42 8.65 -27.00
C LEU A 128 -0.39 7.48 -26.42
N VAL A 129 -0.84 6.56 -27.26
CA VAL A 129 -1.58 5.36 -26.83
C VAL A 129 -0.70 4.47 -25.96
N VAL A 130 0.53 4.20 -26.39
CA VAL A 130 1.50 3.42 -25.59
C VAL A 130 1.78 4.12 -24.26
N LYS A 131 1.99 5.43 -24.26
CA LYS A 131 2.18 6.22 -23.03
C LYS A 131 0.95 6.18 -22.11
N ALA A 132 -0.25 6.30 -22.68
CA ALA A 132 -1.50 6.23 -21.94
C ALA A 132 -1.70 4.85 -21.33
N ILE A 133 -1.55 3.78 -22.11
CA ILE A 133 -1.64 2.40 -21.66
C ILE A 133 -0.56 2.11 -20.63
N ASN A 134 0.68 2.56 -20.83
CA ASN A 134 1.76 2.32 -19.86
C ASN A 134 1.49 3.08 -18.55
N SER A 135 1.00 4.32 -18.62
CA SER A 135 0.59 5.07 -17.42
C SER A 135 -0.62 4.45 -16.72
N TRP A 136 -1.52 3.81 -17.46
CA TRP A 136 -2.68 3.13 -16.91
C TRP A 136 -2.30 1.77 -16.34
N ARG A 137 -1.42 1.02 -17.00
CA ARG A 137 -0.83 -0.24 -16.53
C ARG A 137 0.08 -0.01 -15.32
N ALA A 138 0.81 1.10 -15.25
CA ALA A 138 1.55 1.48 -14.05
C ALA A 138 0.60 1.70 -12.87
N ARG A 139 -0.49 2.47 -13.08
CA ARG A 139 -1.54 2.66 -12.08
C ARG A 139 -2.29 1.37 -11.72
N GLN A 140 -2.53 0.48 -12.69
CA GLN A 140 -3.16 -0.82 -12.43
C GLN A 140 -2.20 -1.80 -11.77
N ARG A 141 -0.91 -1.79 -12.11
CA ARG A 141 0.12 -2.57 -11.41
C ARG A 141 0.27 -2.07 -9.99
N GLU A 142 0.24 -0.77 -9.73
CA GLU A 142 0.22 -0.28 -8.35
C GLU A 142 -1.06 -0.71 -7.61
N ARG A 143 -2.23 -0.69 -8.26
CA ARG A 143 -3.50 -1.17 -7.66
C ARG A 143 -3.55 -2.68 -7.46
N LEU A 144 -2.99 -3.45 -8.39
CA LEU A 144 -2.93 -4.91 -8.30
C LEU A 144 -1.82 -5.32 -7.35
N THR A 145 -0.65 -4.70 -7.34
CA THR A 145 0.42 -5.02 -6.40
C THR A 145 0.11 -4.52 -4.98
N SER A 146 -0.55 -3.37 -4.83
CA SER A 146 -1.07 -2.90 -3.52
C SER A 146 -2.38 -3.56 -3.09
N GLY A 147 -3.17 -4.08 -4.04
CA GLY A 147 -4.39 -4.85 -3.79
C GLY A 147 -4.13 -6.34 -3.57
N LEU A 148 -3.13 -6.92 -4.22
CA LEU A 148 -2.69 -8.32 -4.08
C LEU A 148 -1.71 -8.51 -2.91
N THR A 149 -1.10 -7.44 -2.36
CA THR A 149 -0.53 -7.53 -1.00
C THR A 149 -1.60 -7.47 0.09
N PHE A 150 -2.85 -7.13 -0.27
CA PHE A 150 -4.00 -7.20 0.61
C PHE A 150 -4.90 -8.43 0.35
N GLU A 151 -4.67 -9.20 -0.73
CA GLU A 151 -5.19 -10.57 -0.82
C GLU A 151 -4.42 -11.47 0.16
N GLU A 152 -4.87 -11.44 1.42
CA GLU A 152 -5.18 -12.54 2.35
C GLU A 152 -4.25 -13.78 2.47
N GLY A 153 -3.11 -13.84 1.78
CA GLY A 153 -2.20 -15.00 1.81
C GLY A 153 -0.75 -14.77 1.35
N GLY A 154 -0.40 -13.62 0.75
CA GLY A 154 0.89 -13.45 0.06
C GLY A 154 1.91 -12.45 0.64
N ALA A 155 1.57 -11.67 1.66
CA ALA A 155 2.53 -10.75 2.28
C ALA A 155 3.47 -11.53 3.22
N ALA A 156 4.59 -12.00 2.68
CA ALA A 156 5.59 -12.78 3.42
C ALA A 156 6.37 -11.96 4.47
N LEU A 157 6.30 -10.62 4.44
CA LEU A 157 6.97 -9.77 5.42
C LEU A 157 5.99 -9.20 6.45
N PRO A 158 6.25 -9.39 7.76
CA PRO A 158 5.49 -8.74 8.81
C PRO A 158 5.62 -7.21 8.70
N PRO A 159 4.54 -6.46 8.99
CA PRO A 159 4.55 -5.00 8.91
C PRO A 159 5.60 -4.36 9.84
N GLY A 160 6.01 -5.04 10.91
CA GLY A 160 7.06 -4.59 11.84
C GLY A 160 8.48 -4.52 11.27
N ASP A 161 8.76 -5.16 10.12
CA ASP A 161 10.11 -5.14 9.51
C ASP A 161 10.50 -3.74 9.02
N ILE A 162 9.53 -2.99 8.49
CA ILE A 162 9.74 -1.63 8.01
C ILE A 162 9.39 -0.66 9.16
N PRO A 163 10.24 0.35 9.45
CA PRO A 163 9.96 1.31 10.50
C PRO A 163 8.72 2.17 10.19
N ALA A 164 7.94 2.49 11.23
CA ALA A 164 6.70 3.28 11.13
C ALA A 164 6.90 4.65 10.46
N ASP A 165 8.07 5.27 10.64
CA ASP A 165 8.48 6.54 10.03
C ASP A 165 8.51 6.47 8.51
N GLU A 166 8.95 5.33 7.96
CA GLU A 166 9.07 5.15 6.52
C GLU A 166 7.68 5.05 5.87
N TYR A 167 6.74 4.38 6.53
CA TYR A 167 5.34 4.35 6.11
C TYR A 167 4.70 5.75 6.12
N LEU A 168 5.01 6.56 7.13
CA LEU A 168 4.54 7.95 7.21
C LEU A 168 5.11 8.79 6.06
N ARG A 169 6.41 8.68 5.78
CA ARG A 169 7.06 9.37 4.65
C ARG A 169 6.40 8.97 3.33
N ARG A 170 6.22 7.67 3.07
CA ARG A 170 5.56 7.16 1.86
C ARG A 170 4.11 7.66 1.74
N ALA A 171 3.38 7.71 2.84
CA ALA A 171 2.02 8.26 2.86
C ALA A 171 1.99 9.74 2.44
N GLN A 172 2.94 10.55 2.92
CA GLN A 172 3.06 11.95 2.52
C GLN A 172 3.40 12.11 1.04
N GLU A 173 4.34 11.30 0.52
CA GLU A 173 4.70 11.29 -0.90
C GLU A 173 3.51 10.94 -1.80
N LEU A 174 2.74 9.91 -1.44
CA LEU A 174 1.52 9.52 -2.16
C LEU A 174 0.45 10.63 -2.08
N SER A 175 0.33 11.31 -0.93
CA SER A 175 -0.62 12.41 -0.79
C SER A 175 -0.26 13.60 -1.69
N ALA A 176 1.03 13.91 -1.88
CA ALA A 176 1.51 14.95 -2.78
C ALA A 176 1.20 14.62 -4.27
N GLN A 177 1.10 13.33 -4.60
CA GLN A 177 0.69 12.84 -5.92
C GLN A 177 -0.84 12.80 -6.10
N GLY A 178 -1.62 13.17 -5.07
CA GLY A 178 -3.08 13.08 -5.07
C GLY A 178 -3.63 11.66 -4.90
N GLN A 179 -2.78 10.69 -4.54
CA GLN A 179 -3.14 9.28 -4.31
C GLN A 179 -3.56 9.06 -2.85
N PHE A 180 -4.68 9.65 -2.45
CA PHE A 180 -5.09 9.67 -1.04
C PHE A 180 -5.50 8.30 -0.48
N GLY A 181 -6.00 7.38 -1.31
CA GLY A 181 -6.44 6.05 -0.85
C GLY A 181 -5.24 5.19 -0.45
N GLU A 182 -4.23 5.20 -1.30
CA GLU A 182 -2.94 4.55 -1.10
C GLU A 182 -2.20 5.18 0.09
N ALA A 183 -2.22 6.52 0.20
CA ALA A 183 -1.65 7.23 1.34
C ALA A 183 -2.27 6.80 2.69
N ILE A 184 -3.60 6.67 2.76
CA ILE A 184 -4.30 6.19 3.97
C ILE A 184 -3.94 4.73 4.28
N ALA A 185 -3.80 3.88 3.26
CA ALA A 185 -3.36 2.50 3.42
C ALA A 185 -1.95 2.42 4.05
N GLN A 186 -1.01 3.25 3.57
CA GLN A 186 0.33 3.33 4.13
C GLN A 186 0.32 3.78 5.61
N LEU A 187 -0.55 4.73 5.98
CA LEU A 187 -0.70 5.11 7.40
C LEU A 187 -1.20 3.94 8.26
N LEU A 188 -2.14 3.13 7.76
CA LEU A 188 -2.62 1.94 8.45
C LEU A 188 -1.50 0.90 8.66
N LEU A 189 -0.67 0.67 7.64
CA LEU A 189 0.50 -0.20 7.74
C LEU A 189 1.53 0.33 8.73
N GLY A 190 1.80 1.63 8.72
CA GLY A 190 2.65 2.28 9.72
C GLY A 190 2.11 2.10 11.13
N ALA A 191 0.78 2.15 11.32
CA ALA A 191 0.18 1.96 12.64
C ALA A 191 0.32 0.52 13.10
N MET A 192 0.16 -0.46 12.21
CA MET A 192 0.43 -1.87 12.51
C MET A 192 1.89 -2.10 12.89
N SER A 193 2.84 -1.56 12.11
CA SER A 193 4.27 -1.62 12.41
C SER A 193 4.59 -1.03 13.79
N ALA A 194 4.06 0.15 14.11
CA ALA A 194 4.24 0.78 15.42
C ALA A 194 3.68 -0.08 16.56
N THR A 195 2.51 -0.70 16.38
CA THR A 195 1.94 -1.62 17.39
C THR A 195 2.76 -2.91 17.54
N GLU A 196 3.35 -3.42 16.46
CA GLU A 196 4.18 -4.60 16.52
C GLU A 196 5.51 -4.32 17.23
N ARG A 197 6.20 -3.24 16.84
CA ARG A 197 7.49 -2.85 17.40
C ARG A 197 7.41 -2.42 18.86
N SER A 198 6.27 -1.89 19.30
CA SER A 198 6.01 -1.59 20.71
C SER A 198 5.66 -2.83 21.54
N GLY A 199 5.64 -4.03 20.94
CA GLY A 199 5.30 -5.27 21.61
C GLY A 199 3.83 -5.37 22.03
N LEU A 200 2.97 -4.48 21.50
CA LEU A 200 1.53 -4.47 21.81
C LEU A 200 0.82 -5.68 21.21
N ILE A 201 1.15 -6.00 19.96
CA ILE A 201 0.53 -7.07 19.19
C ILE A 201 1.62 -7.77 18.42
N ARG A 202 1.74 -9.08 18.57
CA ARG A 202 2.60 -9.89 17.71
C ARG A 202 1.87 -10.16 16.39
N PHE A 203 2.49 -9.84 15.26
CA PHE A 203 1.91 -10.14 13.95
C PHE A 203 1.66 -11.64 13.78
N ARG A 204 0.55 -11.98 13.14
CA ARG A 204 0.18 -13.33 12.74
C ARG A 204 -0.47 -13.26 11.37
N HIS A 205 -0.19 -14.25 10.52
CA HIS A 205 -0.91 -14.40 9.27
C HIS A 205 -2.42 -14.53 9.54
N GLY A 206 -3.24 -13.84 8.72
CA GLY A 206 -4.69 -13.77 8.87
C GLY A 206 -5.21 -12.78 9.91
N LEU A 207 -4.35 -11.96 10.51
CA LEU A 207 -4.82 -10.94 11.47
C LEU A 207 -5.52 -9.79 10.73
N THR A 208 -6.82 -9.62 10.98
CA THR A 208 -7.62 -8.59 10.30
C THR A 208 -7.52 -7.23 11.00
N TYR A 209 -7.90 -6.14 10.31
CA TYR A 209 -8.02 -4.81 10.93
C TYR A 209 -8.89 -4.80 12.20
N ARG A 210 -9.94 -5.64 12.23
CA ARG A 210 -10.81 -5.77 13.41
C ARG A 210 -10.10 -6.43 14.59
N ASP A 211 -9.21 -7.37 14.32
CA ASP A 211 -8.45 -8.04 15.37
C ASP A 211 -7.39 -7.11 15.97
N TYR A 212 -6.76 -6.25 15.17
CA TYR A 212 -5.96 -5.14 15.69
C TYR A 212 -6.78 -4.22 16.60
N VAL A 213 -7.99 -3.79 16.20
CA VAL A 213 -8.86 -2.98 17.07
C VAL A 213 -9.21 -3.70 18.38
N ARG A 214 -9.49 -5.01 18.33
CA ARG A 214 -9.78 -5.82 19.53
C ARG A 214 -8.57 -5.92 20.44
N ALA A 215 -7.39 -6.18 19.89
CA ALA A 215 -6.16 -6.32 20.65
C ALA A 215 -5.68 -4.99 21.25
N LEU A 216 -5.94 -3.86 20.57
CA LEU A 216 -5.66 -2.53 21.11
C LEU A 216 -6.67 -2.05 22.17
N ARG A 217 -7.80 -2.75 22.37
CA ARG A 217 -8.87 -2.33 23.29
C ARG A 217 -8.40 -1.95 24.71
N PRO A 218 -7.41 -2.63 25.33
CA PRO A 218 -6.92 -2.24 26.65
C PRO A 218 -6.27 -0.84 26.70
N ARG A 219 -5.85 -0.30 25.54
CA ARG A 219 -5.29 1.06 25.42
C ARG A 219 -6.28 1.96 24.69
N SER A 220 -6.99 2.79 25.45
CA SER A 220 -8.09 3.61 24.95
C SER A 220 -7.70 4.53 23.79
N GLU A 221 -6.54 5.19 23.88
CA GLU A 221 -6.07 6.16 22.88
C GLU A 221 -5.64 5.49 21.55
N PRO A 222 -4.66 4.57 21.51
CA PRO A 222 -4.32 3.84 20.28
C PRO A 222 -5.50 3.13 19.64
N CYS A 223 -6.39 2.53 20.44
CA CYS A 223 -7.59 1.89 19.94
C CYS A 223 -8.53 2.87 19.23
N ALA A 224 -8.76 4.05 19.81
CA ALA A 224 -9.67 5.05 19.25
C ALA A 224 -9.14 5.63 17.92
N SER A 225 -7.85 5.94 17.87
CA SER A 225 -7.19 6.45 16.66
C SER A 225 -7.15 5.41 15.56
N PHE A 226 -6.71 4.18 15.86
CA PHE A 226 -6.66 3.10 14.88
C PHE A 226 -8.06 2.78 14.33
N ARG A 227 -9.07 2.72 15.19
CA ARG A 227 -10.47 2.53 14.78
C ARG A 227 -10.95 3.64 13.84
N THR A 228 -10.53 4.88 14.08
CA THR A 228 -10.86 6.01 13.19
C THR A 228 -10.24 5.85 11.82
N MET A 229 -8.95 5.47 11.75
CA MET A 229 -8.26 5.20 10.48
C MET A 229 -8.92 4.06 9.70
N VAL A 230 -9.22 2.94 10.37
CA VAL A 230 -9.92 1.79 9.77
C VAL A 230 -11.29 2.20 9.24
N ALA A 231 -12.07 2.99 9.99
CA ALA A 231 -13.38 3.45 9.55
C ALA A 231 -13.33 4.36 8.31
N ILE A 232 -12.26 5.15 8.15
CA ILE A 232 -12.02 5.96 6.95
C ILE A 232 -11.61 5.07 5.77
N TYR A 233 -10.72 4.11 6.00
CA TYR A 233 -10.15 3.28 4.95
C TYR A 233 -11.13 2.24 4.40
N LEU A 234 -11.92 1.56 5.25
CA LEU A 234 -12.76 0.44 4.82
C LEU A 234 -13.67 0.78 3.61
N PRO A 235 -14.40 1.91 3.58
CA PRO A 235 -15.20 2.29 2.42
C PRO A 235 -14.38 2.65 1.16
N ILE A 236 -13.12 3.06 1.33
CA ILE A 236 -12.22 3.42 0.24
C ILE A 236 -11.60 2.15 -0.36
N GLY A 237 -10.95 1.34 0.49
CA GLY A 237 -10.27 0.10 0.10
C GLY A 237 -11.22 -0.97 -0.42
N PHE A 238 -12.37 -1.17 0.23
CA PHE A 238 -13.32 -2.22 -0.15
C PHE A 238 -14.58 -1.68 -0.85
N GLY A 239 -14.95 -0.43 -0.60
CA GLY A 239 -16.24 0.13 -1.04
C GLY A 239 -16.21 0.86 -2.38
N ARG A 240 -15.11 0.77 -3.15
CA ARG A 240 -14.93 1.46 -4.44
C ARG A 240 -15.15 2.99 -4.37
N ARG A 241 -15.00 3.61 -3.20
CA ARG A 241 -15.12 5.07 -3.04
C ARG A 241 -13.79 5.74 -3.36
N SER A 242 -13.84 6.88 -4.04
CA SER A 242 -12.66 7.72 -4.24
C SER A 242 -12.25 8.37 -2.92
N ALA A 243 -10.96 8.29 -2.58
CA ALA A 243 -10.40 9.01 -1.45
C ALA A 243 -10.26 10.50 -1.76
N ALA A 244 -10.52 11.35 -0.77
CA ALA A 244 -10.36 12.80 -0.87
C ALA A 244 -9.37 13.33 0.19
N LEU A 245 -8.78 14.49 -0.06
CA LEU A 245 -7.86 15.18 0.86
C LEU A 245 -8.34 15.25 2.33
N PRO A 246 -9.59 15.67 2.65
CA PRO A 246 -10.03 15.76 4.05
C PRO A 246 -10.08 14.41 4.77
N GLN A 247 -10.24 13.30 4.04
CA GLN A 247 -10.20 11.96 4.63
C GLN A 247 -8.76 11.58 4.98
N PHE A 248 -7.80 11.91 4.11
CA PHE A 248 -6.38 11.71 4.36
C PHE A 248 -5.92 12.54 5.56
N GLU A 249 -6.23 13.83 5.63
CA GLU A 249 -5.87 14.69 6.76
C GLU A 249 -6.43 14.17 8.08
N ARG A 250 -7.67 13.68 8.08
CA ARG A 250 -8.30 13.07 9.26
C ARG A 250 -7.61 11.77 9.68
N ALA A 251 -7.22 10.93 8.72
CA ALA A 251 -6.48 9.70 9.00
C ALA A 251 -5.07 9.99 9.52
N LEU A 252 -4.39 10.99 8.94
CA LEU A 252 -3.07 11.47 9.36
C LEU A 252 -3.10 12.04 10.78
N ALA A 253 -4.11 12.85 11.11
CA ALA A 253 -4.28 13.39 12.46
C ALA A 253 -4.51 12.27 13.49
N ALA A 254 -5.34 11.27 13.16
CA ALA A 254 -5.55 10.11 14.03
C ALA A 254 -4.24 9.30 14.21
N TYR A 255 -3.47 9.12 13.14
CA TYR A 255 -2.18 8.45 13.18
C TYR A 255 -1.19 9.19 14.11
N GLN A 256 -1.02 10.49 13.90
CA GLN A 256 -0.12 11.32 14.68
C GLN A 256 -0.52 11.36 16.16
N LEU A 257 -1.82 11.40 16.47
CA LEU A 257 -2.29 11.44 17.85
C LEU A 257 -1.85 10.21 18.65
N ALA A 258 -2.00 9.00 18.09
CA ALA A 258 -1.72 7.76 18.84
C ALA A 258 -0.32 7.17 18.63
N PHE A 259 0.31 7.41 17.48
CA PHE A 259 1.51 6.68 17.09
C PHE A 259 2.76 7.55 16.98
N SER A 260 2.66 8.88 16.95
CA SER A 260 3.84 9.77 16.89
C SER A 260 4.81 9.57 18.07
N GLN A 261 4.29 9.25 19.26
CA GLN A 261 5.12 9.00 20.44
C GLN A 261 5.94 7.71 20.31
N VAL A 262 5.44 6.74 19.53
CA VAL A 262 6.13 5.47 19.24
C VAL A 262 7.18 5.64 18.14
N LEU A 263 7.14 6.72 17.37
CA LEU A 263 8.19 7.08 16.40
C LEU A 263 9.42 7.74 17.08
N SER A 264 9.29 8.24 18.31
CA SER A 264 10.39 8.93 19.02
C SER A 264 11.42 8.07 19.80
N PRO A 265 11.44 6.72 19.85
CA PRO A 265 12.33 6.01 20.77
C PRO A 265 13.78 5.86 20.29
N VAL A 266 14.22 6.53 19.21
CA VAL A 266 15.60 6.41 18.67
C VAL A 266 16.36 7.75 18.66
N LEU A 267 15.99 8.65 19.56
CA LEU A 267 16.88 9.72 20.02
C LEU A 267 17.05 9.62 21.53
N GLU A 268 17.19 8.40 22.07
CA GLU A 268 18.12 8.30 23.20
C GLU A 268 19.50 8.61 22.59
N PRO A 269 20.15 9.72 23.01
CA PRO A 269 21.51 9.97 22.58
C PRO A 269 22.29 8.72 22.97
N ALA A 270 22.83 8.03 21.96
CA ALA A 270 23.76 6.93 22.15
C ALA A 270 24.65 7.34 23.32
N THR A 271 24.47 6.61 24.42
CA THR A 271 25.13 6.79 25.70
C THR A 271 26.40 7.60 25.53
N SER A 272 26.41 8.80 26.13
CA SER A 272 27.63 9.50 26.51
C SER A 272 28.71 8.46 26.77
N PRO A 273 29.83 8.44 26.03
CA PRO A 273 30.85 7.41 26.16
C PRO A 273 31.14 7.33 27.65
N LYS A 274 30.82 6.17 28.24
CA LYS A 274 31.14 5.85 29.62
C LYS A 274 32.65 6.05 29.72
N GLU A 275 33.03 7.22 30.21
CA GLU A 275 34.40 7.59 30.53
C GLU A 275 34.94 6.42 31.36
N PRO A 276 35.95 5.69 30.85
CA PRO A 276 36.48 4.57 31.58
C PRO A 276 37.07 5.16 32.87
N ALA A 277 36.36 4.93 33.98
CA ALA A 277 36.85 5.18 35.31
C ALA A 277 38.24 4.53 35.38
N HIS A 278 39.25 5.37 35.42
CA HIS A 278 40.65 5.05 35.49
C HIS A 278 40.92 4.68 36.95
N PRO A 279 41.12 3.40 37.32
CA PRO A 279 41.75 3.11 38.59
C PRO A 279 43.23 3.47 38.46
N ALA A 280 43.64 4.50 39.20
CA ALA A 280 45.03 4.73 39.55
C ALA A 280 45.62 3.43 40.11
N GLY A 281 46.66 2.90 39.47
CA GLY A 281 47.32 1.67 39.90
C GLY A 281 48.35 1.17 38.91
N GLN A 282 49.56 1.74 38.98
CA GLN A 282 50.82 1.24 38.42
C GLN A 282 50.95 -0.28 38.45
N VAL A 283 51.51 -0.90 37.39
CA VAL A 283 52.82 -1.57 37.42
C VAL A 283 53.44 -1.51 36.01
N VAL A 284 54.72 -1.15 36.01
CA VAL A 284 55.67 -0.98 34.91
C VAL A 284 56.09 -2.35 34.33
N GLU A 285 56.15 -2.50 33.01
CA GLU A 285 57.29 -3.15 32.34
C GLU A 285 57.46 -2.66 30.88
N PRO A 286 58.70 -2.45 30.40
CA PRO A 286 58.99 -1.89 29.08
C PRO A 286 59.40 -2.98 28.08
N GLY A 287 58.99 -2.86 26.81
CA GLY A 287 59.51 -3.77 25.77
C GLY A 287 59.08 -3.47 24.34
N ALA A 288 60.02 -2.90 23.58
CA ALA A 288 60.19 -3.01 22.13
C ALA A 288 59.17 -2.34 21.18
N ALA A 289 59.50 -1.09 20.82
CA ALA A 289 59.94 -0.62 19.50
C ALA A 289 59.28 -1.13 18.18
N PRO A 290 59.31 -0.29 17.12
CA PRO A 290 58.28 -0.24 16.08
C PRO A 290 58.74 -0.83 14.74
N THR A 291 57.79 -1.22 13.88
CA THR A 291 58.04 -1.36 12.45
C THR A 291 57.03 -0.57 11.64
N ALA A 292 57.59 0.35 10.87
CA ALA A 292 56.95 1.20 9.88
C ALA A 292 56.57 0.39 8.63
N GLY A 293 55.55 0.87 7.93
CA GLY A 293 55.12 0.42 6.60
C GLY A 293 53.83 1.15 6.25
N ALA A 294 53.87 2.42 5.85
CA ALA A 294 54.31 2.94 4.56
C ALA A 294 53.51 2.37 3.37
N ALA A 295 52.78 3.31 2.74
CA ALA A 295 52.59 3.45 1.30
C ALA A 295 51.25 3.04 0.64
N SER A 296 50.86 3.95 -0.26
CA SER A 296 50.02 3.83 -1.44
C SER A 296 48.52 4.06 -1.20
N GLY A 297 47.89 5.15 -1.65
CA GLY A 297 48.15 5.94 -2.86
C GLY A 297 47.23 5.44 -3.98
N GLY A 298 46.16 6.20 -4.27
CA GLY A 298 45.20 5.84 -5.32
C GLY A 298 44.04 6.83 -5.45
N THR A 299 44.26 7.89 -6.23
CA THR A 299 43.25 8.79 -6.83
C THR A 299 43.47 8.75 -8.36
N PRO A 300 42.58 9.31 -9.20
CA PRO A 300 41.39 8.76 -9.88
C PRO A 300 41.65 8.56 -11.41
N PRO A 301 40.63 8.36 -12.28
CA PRO A 301 39.95 9.48 -12.97
C PRO A 301 38.42 9.23 -13.15
N GLY A 302 37.53 10.22 -13.25
CA GLY A 302 37.43 11.21 -14.33
C GLY A 302 36.52 10.66 -15.45
N ILE A 303 35.24 11.04 -15.46
CA ILE A 303 34.35 10.85 -16.62
C ILE A 303 33.58 12.15 -16.84
N GLU A 304 33.90 12.80 -17.96
CA GLU A 304 33.20 13.92 -18.58
C GLU A 304 31.95 13.44 -19.35
N SER A 305 31.07 14.40 -19.59
CA SER A 305 29.80 14.48 -20.36
C SER A 305 29.82 13.85 -21.77
N PRO A 306 28.70 13.83 -22.53
CA PRO A 306 27.88 14.99 -22.93
C PRO A 306 26.53 15.16 -22.19
#